data_AF-A0A8T4FHF3-F1
#
_entry.id   AF-A0A8T4FHF3-F1
#
_cell.length_a   1.000
_cell.length_b   1.000
_cell.length_c   1.000
_cell.angle_alpha   90.00
_cell.angle_beta   90.00
_cell.angle_gamma   90.00
#
_symmetry.space_group_name_H-M   'P 1'
#
loop_
_entity.id
_entity.type
_entity.pdbx_description
1 polymer ?
#
loop_
_entity_poly.entity_id
_entity_poly.type
_entity_poly.pdbx_seq_one_letter_code
_entity_poly.pdbx_strand_id
1 'polypeptide(L)'
;GITGSCNEELSIATNVSTKNPAVKKDIVKISNRELSKSELNKIALIAPNATINIIRNSKVVDKAGVEIPTVVTGFVRCPNPGCITNSDEPIETKFKVVNGTLHCLYCDNILKSDIINYII
;
A
#
# COMPACT_ATOMS: atom_id res chain seq x y z
N GLY A 1 -6.37 -8.89 3.13
CA GLY A 1 -6.68 -7.58 2.52
C GLY A 1 -8.17 -7.31 2.66
N ILE A 2 -8.64 -6.19 2.13
CA ILE A 2 -10.07 -5.88 2.05
C ILE A 2 -10.59 -6.45 0.72
N THR A 3 -11.47 -7.45 0.77
CA THR A 3 -11.98 -8.20 -0.37
C THR A 3 -13.51 -8.18 -0.40
N GLY A 4 -14.15 -8.74 -1.43
CA GLY A 4 -15.62 -8.85 -1.47
C GLY A 4 -16.24 -9.79 -0.42
N SER A 5 -15.41 -10.40 0.45
CA SER A 5 -15.79 -11.41 1.44
C SER A 5 -15.56 -10.97 2.89
N CYS A 6 -15.17 -9.72 3.15
CA CYS A 6 -15.06 -9.23 4.52
C CYS A 6 -16.45 -8.96 5.12
N ASN A 7 -16.56 -9.11 6.45
CA ASN A 7 -17.76 -8.78 7.22
C ASN A 7 -17.72 -7.35 7.78
N GLU A 8 -16.58 -6.66 7.65
CA GLU A 8 -16.39 -5.30 8.11
C GLU A 8 -17.20 -4.30 7.27
N GLU A 9 -17.81 -3.32 7.94
CA GLU A 9 -18.49 -2.23 7.25
C GLU A 9 -17.47 -1.27 6.62
N LEU A 10 -17.71 -0.93 5.36
CA LEU A 10 -16.85 -0.08 4.55
C LEU A 10 -17.62 1.17 4.09
N SER A 11 -17.01 2.34 4.23
CA SER A 11 -17.49 3.57 3.61
C SER A 11 -16.40 4.19 2.73
N ILE A 12 -16.74 4.51 1.50
CA ILE A 12 -15.85 5.13 0.53
C ILE A 12 -16.47 6.45 0.08
N ALA A 13 -15.68 7.52 0.11
CA ALA A 13 -16.02 8.80 -0.50
C ALA A 13 -14.90 9.20 -1.44
N THR A 14 -15.22 9.44 -2.71
CA THR A 14 -14.25 9.80 -3.74
C THR A 14 -14.39 11.26 -4.17
N ASN A 15 -13.31 11.85 -4.66
CA ASN A 15 -13.27 13.23 -5.17
C ASN A 15 -13.79 14.28 -4.17
N VAL A 16 -13.58 14.04 -2.87
CA VAL A 16 -14.06 14.92 -1.80
C VAL A 16 -13.30 16.24 -1.88
N SER A 17 -14.04 17.35 -1.89
CA SER A 17 -13.46 18.69 -1.85
C SER A 17 -12.65 18.89 -0.56
N THR A 18 -11.46 19.49 -0.70
CA THR A 18 -10.63 19.87 0.45
C THR A 18 -10.67 21.38 0.67
N LYS A 19 -10.01 21.86 1.73
CA LYS A 19 -9.85 23.31 1.97
C LYS A 19 -9.14 24.02 0.82
N ASN A 20 -8.26 23.31 0.10
CA ASN A 20 -7.69 23.79 -1.15
C ASN A 20 -8.59 23.32 -2.30
N PRO A 21 -9.28 24.22 -3.03
CA PRO A 21 -10.19 23.84 -4.11
C PRO A 21 -9.53 23.06 -5.25
N ALA A 22 -8.22 23.24 -5.45
CA ALA A 22 -7.44 22.54 -6.47
C ALA A 22 -7.08 21.10 -6.08
N VAL A 23 -7.29 20.70 -4.82
CA VAL A 23 -6.95 19.36 -4.33
C VAL A 23 -8.23 18.62 -3.97
N LYS A 24 -8.37 17.43 -4.55
CA LYS A 24 -9.38 16.44 -4.18
C LYS A 24 -8.74 15.33 -3.36
N LYS A 25 -9.53 14.67 -2.51
CA LYS A 25 -9.08 13.50 -1.77
C LYS A 25 -10.15 12.42 -1.76
N ASP A 26 -9.68 11.19 -1.66
CA ASP A 26 -10.52 10.05 -1.37
C ASP A 26 -10.41 9.69 0.11
N ILE A 27 -11.48 9.15 0.67
CA ILE A 27 -11.58 8.74 2.07
C ILE A 27 -12.12 7.32 2.11
N VAL A 28 -11.38 6.42 2.75
CA VAL A 28 -11.81 5.06 3.04
C VAL A 28 -11.91 4.90 4.55
N LYS A 29 -13.05 4.41 5.04
CA LYS A 29 -13.29 4.11 6.45
C LYS A 29 -13.70 2.65 6.58
N ILE A 30 -13.09 1.94 7.52
CA ILE A 30 -13.34 0.54 7.81
C ILE A 30 -13.72 0.43 9.29
N SER A 31 -14.88 -0.14 9.58
CA SER A 31 -15.36 -0.31 10.96
C SER A 31 -14.78 -1.58 11.60
N ASN A 32 -14.67 -1.56 12.93
CA ASN A 32 -14.31 -2.71 13.78
C ASN A 32 -12.96 -3.38 13.45
N ARG A 33 -12.03 -2.62 12.85
CA ARG A 33 -10.74 -3.14 12.44
C ARG A 33 -9.68 -2.05 12.35
N GLU A 34 -8.46 -2.42 12.72
CA GLU A 34 -7.25 -1.65 12.46
C GLU A 34 -6.43 -2.35 11.38
N LEU A 35 -5.78 -1.57 10.50
CA LEU A 35 -4.98 -2.13 9.41
C LEU A 35 -3.68 -2.72 9.96
N SER A 36 -3.30 -3.89 9.43
CA SER A 36 -2.02 -4.49 9.76
C SER A 36 -0.86 -3.68 9.17
N LYS A 37 0.36 -3.83 9.73
CA LYS A 37 1.56 -3.17 9.20
C LYS A 37 1.82 -3.51 7.72
N SER A 38 1.52 -4.72 7.29
CA SER A 38 1.64 -5.14 5.89
C SER A 38 0.69 -4.34 4.98
N GLU A 39 -0.55 -4.13 5.42
CA GLU A 39 -1.53 -3.34 4.66
C GLU A 39 -1.17 -1.86 4.62
N LEU A 40 -0.66 -1.32 5.74
CA LEU A 40 -0.13 0.05 5.79
C LEU A 40 1.04 0.24 4.82
N ASN A 41 1.96 -0.72 4.74
CA ASN A 41 3.08 -0.68 3.80
C ASN A 41 2.61 -0.68 2.34
N LYS A 42 1.56 -1.44 2.00
CA LYS A 42 0.95 -1.42 0.66
C LYS A 42 0.37 -0.04 0.35
N ILE A 43 -0.36 0.56 1.29
CA ILE A 43 -0.92 1.91 1.14
C ILE A 43 0.18 2.95 0.99
N ALA A 44 1.25 2.86 1.79
CA ALA A 44 2.37 3.80 1.73
C ALA A 44 3.03 3.85 0.34
N LEU A 45 3.05 2.73 -0.37
CA LEU A 45 3.62 2.62 -1.71
C LEU A 45 2.73 3.26 -2.79
N ILE A 46 1.40 3.12 -2.68
CA ILE A 46 0.43 3.61 -3.68
C ILE A 46 0.04 5.07 -3.39
N ALA A 47 -0.13 5.40 -2.11
CA ALA A 47 -0.62 6.67 -1.61
C ALA A 47 0.32 7.22 -0.53
N PRO A 48 1.54 7.67 -0.89
CA PRO A 48 2.57 8.10 0.07
C PRO A 48 2.16 9.32 0.91
N ASN A 49 1.18 10.11 0.45
CA ASN A 49 0.65 11.26 1.16
C ASN A 49 -0.60 10.91 1.99
N ALA A 50 -0.97 9.63 2.09
CA ALA A 50 -2.13 9.21 2.88
C ALA A 50 -1.92 9.45 4.37
N THR A 51 -3.02 9.68 5.08
CA THR A 51 -3.04 9.78 6.54
C THR A 51 -3.96 8.71 7.09
N ILE A 52 -3.47 7.96 8.07
CA ILE A 52 -4.20 6.90 8.75
C ILE A 52 -4.72 7.46 10.07
N ASN A 53 -6.00 7.22 10.35
CA ASN A 53 -6.61 7.61 11.61
C ASN A 53 -7.15 6.35 12.29
N ILE A 54 -6.76 6.13 13.54
CA ILE A 54 -7.33 5.08 14.38
C ILE A 54 -8.40 5.73 15.25
N ILE A 55 -9.63 5.21 15.15
CA ILE A 55 -10.80 5.75 15.85
C ILE A 55 -11.32 4.69 16.81
N ARG A 56 -11.45 5.04 18.09
CA ARG A 56 -12.05 4.19 19.15
C ARG A 56 -13.04 5.03 19.96
N ASN A 57 -14.21 4.48 20.28
CA ASN A 57 -15.25 5.19 21.03
C ASN A 57 -15.58 6.57 20.46
N SER A 58 -15.70 6.65 19.13
CA SER A 58 -15.98 7.88 18.37
C SER A 58 -14.94 9.00 18.51
N LYS A 59 -13.73 8.70 18.98
CA LYS A 59 -12.61 9.64 19.09
C LYS A 59 -11.41 9.16 18.29
N VAL A 60 -10.70 10.08 17.65
CA VAL A 60 -9.40 9.80 17.02
C VAL A 60 -8.39 9.60 18.14
N VAL A 61 -7.92 8.37 18.31
CA VAL A 61 -6.93 8.01 19.33
C VAL A 61 -5.50 8.03 18.79
N ASP A 62 -5.34 7.89 17.47
CA ASP A 62 -4.06 8.01 16.79
C ASP A 62 -4.25 8.55 15.38
N LYS A 63 -3.25 9.31 14.92
CA LYS A 63 -3.21 9.90 13.59
C LYS A 63 -1.77 9.96 13.11
N ALA A 64 -1.44 9.10 12.15
CA ALA A 64 -0.10 9.00 11.60
C ALA A 64 -0.11 9.15 10.07
N GLY A 65 0.94 9.76 9.55
CA GLY A 65 1.28 9.63 8.13
C GLY A 65 1.70 8.19 7.82
N VAL A 66 1.60 7.80 6.56
CA VAL A 66 2.18 6.52 6.14
C VAL A 66 3.70 6.66 6.00
N GLU A 67 4.44 5.73 6.59
CA GLU A 67 5.89 5.64 6.39
C GLU A 67 6.17 4.74 5.19
N ILE A 68 6.92 5.27 4.22
CA ILE A 68 7.35 4.47 3.08
C ILE A 68 8.37 3.43 3.59
N PRO A 69 8.11 2.13 3.43
CA PRO A 69 9.01 1.10 3.92
C PRO A 69 10.32 1.13 3.15
N THR A 70 11.43 0.78 3.81
CA THR A 70 12.74 0.61 3.15
C THR A 70 12.79 -0.63 2.27
N VAL A 71 12.02 -1.66 2.62
CA VAL A 71 11.90 -2.92 1.89
C VAL A 71 10.43 -3.33 1.77
N VAL A 72 10.04 -3.71 0.56
CA VAL A 72 8.73 -4.28 0.22
C VAL A 72 8.89 -5.78 0.01
N THR A 73 8.06 -6.59 0.66
CA THR A 73 8.16 -8.06 0.61
C THR A 73 6.81 -8.69 0.27
N GLY A 74 6.80 -9.62 -0.69
CA GLY A 74 5.69 -10.56 -0.93
C GLY A 74 4.46 -10.00 -1.65
N PHE A 75 4.38 -8.70 -1.95
CA PHE A 75 3.20 -8.10 -2.59
C PHE A 75 3.49 -7.28 -3.85
N VAL A 76 4.73 -7.30 -4.35
CA VAL A 76 5.07 -6.73 -5.66
C VAL A 76 5.71 -7.84 -6.48
N ARG A 77 5.19 -8.10 -7.68
CA ARG A 77 5.73 -9.06 -8.64
C ARG A 77 6.93 -8.44 -9.38
N CYS A 78 7.96 -9.24 -9.65
CA CYS A 78 9.07 -8.76 -10.46
C CYS A 78 8.68 -8.69 -11.95
N PRO A 79 8.93 -7.54 -12.63
CA PRO A 79 8.64 -7.43 -14.07
C PRO A 79 9.59 -8.26 -14.93
N ASN A 80 10.76 -8.65 -14.41
CA ASN A 80 11.71 -9.50 -15.13
C ASN A 80 11.18 -10.95 -15.18
N PRO A 81 10.78 -11.48 -16.35
CA PRO A 81 10.22 -12.83 -16.45
C PRO A 81 11.21 -13.92 -16.00
N GLY A 82 12.52 -13.69 -16.15
CA GLY A 82 13.57 -14.62 -15.72
C GLY A 82 13.98 -14.49 -14.24
N CYS A 83 13.27 -13.66 -13.45
CA CYS A 83 13.56 -13.54 -12.02
C CYS A 83 13.17 -14.82 -11.27
N ILE A 84 14.03 -15.29 -10.37
CA ILE A 84 13.78 -16.48 -9.54
C ILE A 84 12.46 -16.40 -8.76
N THR A 85 12.05 -15.19 -8.37
CA THR A 85 10.78 -14.96 -7.65
C THR A 85 9.52 -15.18 -8.50
N ASN A 86 9.67 -15.34 -9.82
CA ASN A 86 8.58 -15.63 -10.75
C ASN A 86 8.52 -17.12 -11.13
N SER A 87 9.40 -17.95 -10.57
CA SER A 87 9.43 -19.41 -10.75
C SER A 87 8.64 -20.12 -9.64
N ASP A 88 8.57 -21.46 -9.70
CA ASP A 88 7.89 -22.30 -8.69
C ASP A 88 8.68 -22.44 -7.37
N GLU A 89 9.74 -21.65 -7.18
CA GLU A 89 10.50 -21.60 -5.94
C GLU A 89 9.67 -20.97 -4.81
N PRO A 90 9.70 -21.53 -3.58
CA PRO A 90 8.92 -21.04 -2.45
C PRO A 90 9.56 -19.80 -1.80
N ILE A 91 9.83 -18.76 -2.59
CA ILE A 91 10.48 -17.52 -2.16
C ILE A 91 9.57 -16.30 -2.38
N GLU A 92 9.53 -15.42 -1.39
CA GLU A 92 8.82 -14.15 -1.52
C GLU A 92 9.66 -13.13 -2.29
N THR A 93 8.98 -12.31 -3.10
CA THR A 93 9.59 -11.15 -3.73
C THR A 93 10.10 -10.16 -2.68
N LYS A 94 11.23 -9.52 -2.94
CA LYS A 94 11.81 -8.51 -2.06
C LYS A 94 12.35 -7.36 -2.90
N PHE A 95 11.92 -6.15 -2.58
CA PHE A 95 12.33 -4.93 -3.25
C PHE A 95 12.85 -3.91 -2.25
N LYS A 96 14.02 -3.35 -2.51
CA LYS A 96 14.49 -2.15 -1.79
C LYS A 96 13.84 -0.92 -2.39
N VAL A 97 13.30 -0.05 -1.54
CA VAL A 97 12.72 1.22 -1.96
C VAL A 97 13.80 2.29 -1.93
N VAL A 98 14.10 2.89 -3.08
CA VAL A 98 15.10 3.96 -3.22
C VAL A 98 14.47 5.10 -4.01
N ASN A 99 14.23 6.24 -3.37
CA ASN A 99 13.65 7.44 -4.00
C ASN A 99 12.37 7.15 -4.80
N GLY A 100 11.48 6.31 -4.28
CA GLY A 100 10.23 5.92 -4.95
C GLY A 100 10.39 4.86 -6.05
N THR A 101 11.60 4.34 -6.27
CA THR A 101 11.86 3.23 -7.20
C THR A 101 12.07 1.93 -6.45
N LEU A 102 11.61 0.81 -7.00
CA LEU A 102 11.73 -0.51 -6.41
C LEU A 102 12.84 -1.29 -7.09
N HIS A 103 13.83 -1.72 -6.30
CA HIS A 103 14.99 -2.49 -6.77
C HIS A 103 14.85 -3.92 -6.31
N CYS A 104 14.70 -4.87 -7.24
CA CYS A 104 14.58 -6.28 -6.91
C CYS A 104 15.86 -6.78 -6.25
N LEU A 105 15.77 -7.37 -5.06
CA LEU A 105 16.94 -7.89 -4.34
C LEU A 105 17.49 -9.21 -4.90
N TYR A 106 16.88 -9.74 -5.97
CA TYR A 106 17.28 -11.02 -6.57
C TYR A 106 17.90 -10.87 -7.97
N CYS A 107 17.33 -10.02 -8.82
CA CYS A 107 17.78 -9.85 -10.21
C CYS A 107 18.19 -8.41 -10.55
N ASP A 108 18.26 -7.53 -9.55
CA ASP A 108 18.62 -6.10 -9.66
C ASP A 108 17.74 -5.27 -10.61
N ASN A 109 16.62 -5.82 -11.10
CA ASN A 109 15.71 -5.09 -11.95
C ASN A 109 15.06 -3.92 -11.20
N ILE A 110 15.03 -2.76 -11.84
CA ILE A 110 14.47 -1.52 -11.30
C ILE A 110 13.07 -1.29 -11.86
N LEU A 111 12.09 -1.12 -10.98
CA LEU A 111 10.72 -0.73 -11.31
C LEU A 111 10.50 0.72 -10.87
N LYS A 112 10.25 1.61 -11.83
CA LYS A 112 10.10 3.07 -11.58
C LYS A 112 8.68 3.58 -11.79
N SER A 113 7.97 3.07 -12.80
CA SER A 113 6.59 3.43 -13.12
C SER A 113 5.69 2.22 -12.99
N ASP A 114 4.37 2.47 -12.97
CA ASP A 114 3.36 1.42 -13.08
C ASP A 114 3.42 0.35 -11.98
N ILE A 115 3.95 0.71 -10.80
CA ILE A 115 4.08 -0.19 -9.65
C ILE A 115 2.76 -0.89 -9.36
N ILE A 116 1.65 -0.16 -9.52
CA ILE A 116 0.27 -0.65 -9.33
C ILE A 116 -0.01 -1.92 -10.14
N ASN A 117 0.48 -2.00 -11.39
CA ASN A 117 0.26 -3.17 -12.26
C ASN A 117 1.01 -4.42 -11.80
N TYR A 118 1.98 -4.26 -10.90
CA TYR A 118 2.79 -5.33 -10.35
C TYR A 118 2.40 -5.67 -8.91
N ILE A 119 1.39 -5.03 -8.31
CA ILE A 119 0.94 -5.37 -6.95
C ILE A 119 0.10 -6.65 -6.96
N ILE A 120 0.34 -7.52 -5.97
CA ILE A 120 -0.35 -8.79 -5.71
C ILE A 120 -1.29 -8.66 -4.50
#